data_AF-A0A817P903-F1
#
_entry.id   AF-A0A817P903-F1
#
_cell.length_a   1.000
_cell.length_b   1.000
_cell.length_c   1.000
_cell.angle_alpha   90.00
_cell.angle_beta   90.00
_cell.angle_gamma   90.00
#
_symmetry.space_group_name_H-M   'P 1'
#
loop_
_entity.id
_entity.type
_entity.pdbx_description
1 polymer ?
#
loop_
_entity_poly.entity_id
_entity_poly.type
_entity_poly.pdbx_seq_one_letter_code
_entity_poly.pdbx_strand_id
1 'polypeptide(L)'
;MDYQKALSFQKCALSILSQLVPKNDARLVMTYINVGCDYTQWSNDQLAIIYFQKTLIIIRDISTREYSNENVNPIISIFVFRFCFLVDRYIYDGNVSKALHYMNMAVQLYKRFNHIIQQYIDKDFDFPEEPIHQIVKLLATVAADTIRNDSKGALASSHSLLKLNVELNSTMVDLNLLATVSHRIASVYNLANKYEEAYSFAEAELRIRCNDSNPNFEIVASTPEWFARLYPNESTMQIL
;
A
#
# COMPACT_ATOMS: atom_id res chain seq x y z
N MET A 1 -16.83 -15.89 -7.77
CA MET A 1 -17.92 -15.21 -7.03
C MET A 1 -18.90 -14.63 -8.03
N ASP A 2 -20.19 -14.64 -7.73
CA ASP A 2 -21.22 -14.02 -8.59
C ASP A 2 -21.28 -12.52 -8.30
N TYR A 3 -20.36 -11.76 -8.92
CA TYR A 3 -20.25 -10.31 -8.74
C TYR A 3 -21.54 -9.56 -9.15
N GLN A 4 -22.38 -10.15 -10.02
CA GLN A 4 -23.69 -9.59 -10.35
C GLN A 4 -24.61 -9.59 -9.13
N LYS A 5 -24.66 -10.71 -8.40
CA LYS A 5 -25.46 -10.83 -7.19
C LYS A 5 -24.94 -9.88 -6.10
N ALA A 6 -23.63 -9.85 -5.85
CA ALA A 6 -23.04 -8.93 -4.88
C ALA A 6 -23.41 -7.46 -5.19
N LEU A 7 -23.23 -7.05 -6.44
CA LEU A 7 -23.57 -5.71 -6.91
C LEU A 7 -25.07 -5.42 -6.78
N SER A 8 -25.95 -6.41 -7.03
CA SER A 8 -27.40 -6.25 -6.87
C SER A 8 -27.81 -5.98 -5.42
N PHE A 9 -27.22 -6.73 -4.47
CA PHE A 9 -27.46 -6.52 -3.04
C PHE A 9 -26.91 -5.18 -2.57
N GLN A 10 -25.71 -4.79 -3.01
CA GLN A 10 -25.13 -3.50 -2.65
C GLN A 10 -25.93 -2.33 -3.23
N LYS A 11 -26.46 -2.42 -4.46
CA LYS A 11 -27.36 -1.41 -5.03
C LYS A 11 -28.68 -1.29 -4.27
N CYS A 12 -29.24 -2.41 -3.83
CA CYS A 12 -30.42 -2.44 -2.97
C CYS A 12 -30.15 -1.73 -1.64
N ALA A 13 -29.06 -2.10 -0.97
CA ALA A 13 -28.62 -1.45 0.27
C ALA A 13 -28.40 0.06 0.07
N LEU A 14 -27.77 0.46 -1.04
CA LEU A 14 -27.55 1.86 -1.38
C LEU A 14 -28.86 2.63 -1.54
N SER A 15 -29.86 2.05 -2.22
CA SER A 15 -31.18 2.65 -2.39
C SER A 15 -31.89 2.87 -1.06
N ILE A 16 -31.83 1.88 -0.16
CA ILE A 16 -32.44 1.95 1.17
C ILE A 16 -31.71 2.97 2.04
N LEU A 17 -30.39 2.87 2.16
CA LEU A 17 -29.58 3.76 3.00
C LEU A 17 -29.69 5.21 2.52
N SER A 18 -29.70 5.47 1.21
CA SER A 18 -29.82 6.84 0.67
C SER A 18 -31.12 7.56 1.08
N GLN A 19 -32.14 6.81 1.50
CA GLN A 19 -33.43 7.37 1.97
C GLN A 19 -33.50 7.44 3.50
N LEU A 20 -32.76 6.58 4.21
CA LEU A 20 -32.88 6.42 5.67
C LEU A 20 -31.83 7.19 6.47
N VAL A 21 -30.66 7.44 5.90
CA VAL A 21 -29.52 7.98 6.64
C VAL A 21 -28.97 9.24 5.99
N PRO A 22 -28.34 10.15 6.77
CA PRO A 22 -27.63 11.30 6.21
C PRO A 22 -26.59 10.89 5.17
N LYS A 23 -26.29 11.79 4.23
CA LYS A 23 -25.33 11.54 3.14
C LYS A 23 -23.91 11.19 3.62
N ASN A 24 -23.57 11.57 4.85
CA ASN A 24 -22.28 11.32 5.48
C ASN A 24 -22.28 10.11 6.44
N ASP A 25 -23.35 9.31 6.47
CA ASP A 25 -23.41 8.11 7.30
C ASP A 25 -22.37 7.06 6.86
N ALA A 26 -21.67 6.50 7.85
CA ALA A 26 -20.59 5.53 7.64
C ALA A 26 -21.01 4.32 6.78
N ARG A 27 -22.22 3.80 7.00
CA ARG A 27 -22.75 2.64 6.27
C ARG A 27 -22.99 2.96 4.80
N LEU A 28 -23.45 4.18 4.53
CA LEU A 28 -23.66 4.66 3.17
C LEU A 28 -22.32 4.81 2.44
N VAL A 29 -21.32 5.42 3.10
CA VAL A 29 -19.96 5.54 2.53
C VAL A 29 -19.34 4.17 2.26
N MET A 30 -19.46 3.24 3.20
CA MET A 30 -18.99 1.87 3.02
C MET A 30 -19.67 1.16 1.86
N THR A 31 -20.96 1.41 1.65
CA THR A 31 -21.69 0.86 0.51
C THR A 31 -21.17 1.44 -0.81
N TYR A 32 -20.88 2.74 -0.89
CA TYR A 32 -20.26 3.34 -2.08
C TYR A 32 -18.88 2.73 -2.40
N ILE A 33 -18.04 2.52 -1.37
CA ILE A 33 -16.73 1.89 -1.52
C ILE A 33 -16.87 0.48 -2.09
N ASN A 34 -17.75 -0.34 -1.50
CA ASN A 34 -17.96 -1.72 -1.92
C ASN A 34 -18.47 -1.78 -3.38
N VAL A 35 -19.40 -0.92 -3.77
CA VAL A 35 -19.89 -0.87 -5.16
C VAL A 35 -18.77 -0.50 -6.14
N GLY A 36 -17.89 0.43 -5.77
CA GLY A 36 -16.71 0.75 -6.57
C GLY A 36 -15.76 -0.44 -6.74
N CYS A 37 -15.52 -1.20 -5.67
CA CYS A 37 -14.72 -2.42 -5.71
C CYS A 37 -15.37 -3.51 -6.58
N ASP A 38 -16.68 -3.74 -6.44
CA ASP A 38 -17.43 -4.71 -7.24
C ASP A 38 -17.34 -4.37 -8.73
N TYR A 39 -17.53 -3.10 -9.12
CA TYR A 39 -17.37 -2.67 -10.51
C TYR A 39 -15.94 -2.86 -11.03
N THR A 40 -14.93 -2.63 -10.19
CA THR A 40 -13.53 -2.88 -10.55
C THR A 40 -13.27 -4.36 -10.80
N GLN A 41 -13.83 -5.24 -9.96
CA GLN A 41 -13.76 -6.70 -10.14
C GLN A 41 -14.48 -7.14 -11.41
N TRP A 42 -15.53 -6.42 -11.78
CA TRP A 42 -16.27 -6.59 -13.02
C TRP A 42 -15.65 -5.93 -14.25
N SER A 43 -14.42 -5.42 -14.14
CA SER A 43 -13.71 -4.72 -15.22
C SER A 43 -14.47 -3.50 -15.78
N ASN A 44 -15.36 -2.92 -14.99
CA ASN A 44 -16.07 -1.69 -15.32
C ASN A 44 -15.47 -0.51 -14.55
N ASP A 45 -14.26 -0.13 -14.96
CA ASP A 45 -13.46 0.88 -14.28
C ASP A 45 -14.13 2.27 -14.30
N GLN A 46 -14.89 2.57 -15.37
CA GLN A 46 -15.63 3.82 -15.50
C GLN A 46 -16.66 3.99 -14.37
N LEU A 47 -17.46 2.96 -14.11
CA LEU A 47 -18.42 3.00 -13.00
C LEU A 47 -17.70 2.96 -11.65
N ALA A 48 -16.64 2.16 -11.51
CA ALA A 48 -15.87 2.12 -10.28
C ALA A 48 -15.36 3.50 -9.85
N ILE A 49 -14.77 4.27 -10.78
CA ILE A 49 -14.26 5.62 -10.53
C ILE A 49 -15.37 6.56 -10.06
N ILE A 50 -16.57 6.49 -10.65
CA ILE A 50 -17.71 7.32 -10.23
C ILE A 50 -18.06 7.06 -8.76
N TYR A 51 -18.07 5.80 -8.34
CA TYR A 51 -18.37 5.42 -6.96
C TYR A 51 -17.24 5.83 -5.99
N PHE A 52 -15.98 5.66 -6.39
CA PHE A 52 -14.84 6.16 -5.61
C PHE A 52 -14.83 7.69 -5.48
N GLN A 53 -15.24 8.42 -6.52
CA GLN A 53 -15.39 9.89 -6.45
C GLN A 53 -16.49 10.31 -5.47
N LYS A 54 -17.64 9.61 -5.46
CA LYS A 54 -18.70 9.84 -4.47
C LYS A 54 -18.19 9.63 -3.05
N THR A 55 -17.45 8.55 -2.81
CA THR A 55 -16.78 8.28 -1.53
C THR A 55 -15.83 9.43 -1.15
N LEU A 56 -14.98 9.88 -2.08
CA LEU A 56 -14.02 10.97 -1.82
C LEU A 56 -14.69 12.29 -1.46
N ILE A 57 -15.80 12.64 -2.11
CA ILE A 57 -16.55 13.87 -1.80
C ILE A 57 -17.06 13.83 -0.36
N ILE A 58 -17.63 12.69 0.05
CA ILE A 58 -18.16 12.53 1.41
C ILE A 58 -17.02 12.54 2.43
N ILE A 59 -15.93 11.80 2.20
CA ILE A 59 -14.75 11.82 3.07
C ILE A 59 -14.21 13.24 3.23
N ARG A 60 -14.12 14.02 2.14
CA ARG A 60 -13.66 15.41 2.20
C ARG A 60 -14.57 16.29 3.05
N ASP A 61 -15.88 16.23 2.82
CA ASP A 61 -16.87 17.01 3.58
C ASP A 61 -16.78 16.70 5.07
N ILE A 62 -16.71 15.41 5.43
CA ILE A 62 -16.60 14.99 6.82
C ILE A 62 -15.26 15.43 7.44
N SER A 63 -14.15 15.30 6.70
CA SER A 63 -12.81 15.66 7.20
C SER A 63 -12.62 17.15 7.49
N THR A 64 -13.46 18.02 6.91
CA THR A 64 -13.37 19.48 7.09
C THR A 64 -14.23 20.04 8.23
N ARG A 65 -15.14 19.24 8.79
CA ARG A 65 -15.98 19.66 9.92
C ARG A 65 -15.24 19.29 11.21
N GLU A 66 -15.20 20.19 12.19
CA GLU A 66 -14.59 19.97 13.53
C GLU A 66 -15.07 18.70 14.25
N TYR A 67 -16.12 18.07 13.74
CA TYR A 67 -16.50 16.71 14.04
C TYR A 67 -15.61 15.69 13.31
N SER A 68 -14.33 15.62 13.69
CA SER A 68 -13.52 14.41 13.56
C SER A 68 -14.11 13.33 14.49
N ASN A 69 -15.33 12.91 14.21
CA ASN A 69 -16.04 11.91 14.98
C ASN A 69 -15.28 10.59 14.85
N GLU A 70 -15.26 9.82 15.92
CA GLU A 70 -14.65 8.48 16.04
C GLU A 70 -15.04 7.52 14.89
N ASN A 71 -16.13 7.81 14.17
CA ASN A 71 -16.65 7.03 13.04
C ASN A 71 -15.97 7.28 11.67
N VAL A 72 -15.22 8.37 11.50
CA VAL A 72 -14.70 8.80 10.17
C VAL A 72 -13.36 8.15 9.86
N ASN A 73 -12.52 8.02 10.88
CA ASN A 73 -11.16 7.53 10.76
C ASN A 73 -11.09 6.06 10.30
N PRO A 74 -11.97 5.15 10.79
CA PRO A 74 -12.05 3.79 10.26
C PRO A 74 -12.39 3.76 8.77
N ILE A 75 -13.27 4.64 8.28
CA ILE A 75 -13.72 4.63 6.88
C ILE A 75 -12.60 5.04 5.93
N ILE A 76 -11.80 6.05 6.28
CA ILE A 76 -10.67 6.49 5.47
C ILE A 76 -9.63 5.37 5.39
N SER A 77 -9.27 4.77 6.53
CA SER A 77 -8.36 3.63 6.58
C SER A 77 -8.87 2.46 5.75
N ILE A 78 -10.14 2.07 5.91
CA ILE A 78 -10.79 1.02 5.10
C ILE A 78 -10.73 1.37 3.62
N PHE A 79 -10.96 2.63 3.25
CA PHE A 79 -10.92 3.04 1.85
C PHE A 79 -9.50 2.92 1.25
N VAL A 80 -8.47 3.31 2.00
CA VAL A 80 -7.07 3.06 1.62
C VAL A 80 -6.82 1.55 1.46
N PHE A 81 -7.23 0.73 2.44
CA PHE A 81 -7.07 -0.72 2.36
C PHE A 81 -7.77 -1.33 1.15
N ARG A 82 -8.95 -0.82 0.76
CA ARG A 82 -9.65 -1.29 -0.44
C ARG A 82 -8.85 -1.04 -1.71
N PHE A 83 -8.13 0.08 -1.81
CA PHE A 83 -7.18 0.27 -2.90
C PHE A 83 -5.99 -0.69 -2.81
N CYS A 84 -5.41 -0.91 -1.62
CA CYS A 84 -4.35 -1.90 -1.41
C CYS A 84 -4.77 -3.32 -1.87
N PHE A 85 -5.98 -3.75 -1.52
CA PHE A 85 -6.54 -5.03 -1.99
C PHE A 85 -6.68 -5.10 -3.52
N LEU A 86 -7.05 -4.00 -4.17
CA LEU A 86 -7.09 -3.95 -5.64
C LEU A 86 -5.69 -4.05 -6.24
N VAL A 87 -4.68 -3.42 -5.62
CA VAL A 87 -3.27 -3.52 -6.03
C VAL A 87 -2.80 -4.96 -5.99
N ASP A 88 -2.97 -5.65 -4.85
CA ASP A 88 -2.62 -7.08 -4.71
C ASP A 88 -3.28 -7.94 -5.78
N ARG A 89 -4.56 -7.70 -6.04
CA ARG A 89 -5.30 -8.46 -7.05
C ARG A 89 -4.74 -8.25 -8.45
N TYR A 90 -4.41 -7.01 -8.81
CA TYR A 90 -3.86 -6.73 -10.14
C TYR A 90 -2.40 -7.17 -10.29
N ILE A 91 -1.64 -7.21 -9.20
CA ILE A 91 -0.34 -7.88 -9.15
C ILE A 91 -0.52 -9.37 -9.47
N TYR A 92 -1.46 -10.04 -8.79
CA TYR A 92 -1.76 -11.45 -9.02
C TYR A 92 -2.22 -11.72 -10.47
N ASP A 93 -3.06 -10.84 -11.03
CA ASP A 93 -3.53 -10.92 -12.41
C ASP A 93 -2.41 -10.55 -13.43
N GLY A 94 -1.21 -10.17 -12.99
CA GLY A 94 -0.09 -9.72 -13.84
C GLY A 94 -0.30 -8.35 -14.50
N ASN A 95 -1.37 -7.63 -14.14
CA ASN A 95 -1.71 -6.33 -14.71
C ASN A 95 -1.02 -5.19 -13.95
N VAL A 96 0.26 -5.02 -14.22
CA VAL A 96 1.11 -4.02 -13.55
C VAL A 96 0.61 -2.59 -13.78
N SER A 97 0.03 -2.28 -14.94
CA SER A 97 -0.50 -0.94 -15.21
C SER A 97 -1.66 -0.57 -14.27
N LYS A 98 -2.59 -1.51 -14.05
CA LYS A 98 -3.70 -1.29 -13.10
C LYS A 98 -3.22 -1.31 -11.66
N ALA A 99 -2.30 -2.21 -11.31
CA ALA A 99 -1.68 -2.21 -9.99
C ALA A 99 -1.03 -0.85 -9.68
N LEU A 100 -0.24 -0.31 -10.62
CA LEU A 100 0.37 1.02 -10.50
C LEU A 100 -0.68 2.13 -10.34
N HIS A 101 -1.76 2.08 -11.13
CA HIS A 101 -2.83 3.06 -11.06
C HIS A 101 -3.47 3.12 -9.67
N TYR A 102 -3.91 1.97 -9.14
CA TYR A 102 -4.55 1.90 -7.82
C TYR A 102 -3.55 2.15 -6.68
N MET A 103 -2.27 1.82 -6.89
CA MET A 103 -1.22 2.12 -5.92
C MET A 103 -1.03 3.63 -5.75
N ASN A 104 -0.99 4.36 -6.86
CA ASN A 104 -0.93 5.82 -6.83
C ASN A 104 -2.17 6.43 -6.13
N MET A 105 -3.36 5.88 -6.37
CA MET A 105 -4.57 6.31 -5.66
C MET A 105 -4.49 6.06 -4.15
N ALA A 106 -4.01 4.88 -3.73
CA ALA A 106 -3.83 4.55 -2.32
C ALA A 106 -2.86 5.50 -1.63
N VAL A 107 -1.68 5.76 -2.23
CA VAL A 107 -0.69 6.67 -1.65
C VAL A 107 -1.20 8.11 -1.60
N GLN A 108 -1.86 8.60 -2.66
CA GLN A 108 -2.42 9.95 -2.66
C GLN A 108 -3.49 10.12 -1.57
N LEU A 109 -4.34 9.11 -1.39
CA LEU A 109 -5.36 9.11 -0.35
C LEU A 109 -4.73 9.12 1.04
N TYR A 110 -3.75 8.24 1.28
CA TYR A 110 -3.02 8.19 2.54
C TYR A 110 -2.32 9.52 2.84
N LYS A 111 -1.48 10.05 1.92
CA LYS A 111 -0.78 11.33 2.13
C LYS A 111 -1.75 12.47 2.46
N ARG A 112 -2.92 12.50 1.81
CA ARG A 112 -3.93 13.53 2.04
C ARG A 112 -4.56 13.45 3.44
N PHE A 113 -4.82 12.24 3.93
CA PHE A 113 -5.58 12.03 5.16
C PHE A 113 -4.75 11.46 6.32
N ASN A 114 -3.42 11.37 6.18
CA ASN A 114 -2.55 10.76 7.19
C ASN A 114 -2.69 11.42 8.57
N HIS A 115 -2.79 12.75 8.62
CA HIS A 115 -3.01 13.49 9.87
C HIS A 115 -4.26 13.04 10.64
N ILE A 116 -5.31 12.60 9.92
CA ILE A 116 -6.56 12.09 10.50
C ILE A 116 -6.39 10.62 10.91
N ILE A 117 -5.72 9.83 10.06
CA ILE A 117 -5.46 8.40 10.31
C ILE A 117 -4.63 8.22 11.58
N GLN A 118 -3.57 9.02 11.75
CA GLN A 118 -2.66 8.94 12.91
C GLN A 118 -3.36 9.28 14.24
N GLN A 119 -4.20 10.31 14.27
CA GLN A 119 -4.99 10.69 15.47
C GLN A 119 -5.91 9.58 16.00
N TYR A 120 -6.23 8.57 15.18
CA TYR A 120 -7.05 7.43 15.57
C TYR A 120 -6.25 6.26 16.12
N ILE A 121 -5.07 6.01 15.56
CA ILE A 121 -4.20 4.89 15.95
C ILE A 121 -3.78 5.02 17.42
N ASP A 122 -3.56 6.26 17.87
CA ASP A 122 -3.24 6.58 19.27
C ASP A 122 -4.39 6.27 20.28
N LYS A 123 -5.57 5.83 19.81
CA LYS A 123 -6.77 5.58 20.66
C LYS A 123 -7.08 4.10 20.92
N ASP A 124 -6.12 3.18 20.73
CA ASP A 124 -6.23 1.75 21.11
C ASP A 124 -7.49 1.04 20.58
N PHE A 125 -7.85 1.29 19.31
CA PHE A 125 -8.79 0.40 18.62
C PHE A 125 -8.01 -0.75 17.99
N ASP A 126 -8.52 -1.98 18.17
CA ASP A 126 -7.97 -3.25 17.67
C ASP A 126 -8.06 -3.31 16.13
N PHE A 127 -7.29 -2.44 15.46
CA PHE A 127 -7.18 -2.39 14.02
C PHE A 127 -5.93 -3.17 13.61
N PRO A 128 -6.06 -4.22 12.79
CA PRO A 128 -5.03 -5.25 12.66
C PRO A 128 -3.74 -4.78 11.96
N GLU A 129 -3.74 -3.62 11.30
CA GLU A 129 -2.54 -3.02 10.70
C GLU A 129 -2.79 -1.55 10.34
N GLU A 130 -1.76 -0.69 10.38
CA GLU A 130 -1.86 0.65 9.83
C GLU A 130 -1.86 0.62 8.29
N PRO A 131 -2.63 1.48 7.59
CA PRO A 131 -2.62 1.52 6.13
C PRO A 131 -1.22 1.73 5.53
N ILE A 132 -0.35 2.44 6.25
CA ILE A 132 1.02 2.72 5.82
C ILE A 132 1.86 1.44 5.72
N HIS A 133 1.65 0.48 6.62
CA HIS A 133 2.35 -0.80 6.61
C HIS A 133 2.05 -1.59 5.33
N GLN A 134 0.78 -1.64 4.93
CA GLN A 134 0.39 -2.29 3.67
C GLN A 134 0.89 -1.51 2.45
N ILE A 135 0.83 -0.18 2.47
CA ILE A 135 1.31 0.66 1.37
C ILE A 135 2.79 0.41 1.07
N VAL A 136 3.67 0.44 2.07
CA VAL A 136 5.11 0.25 1.83
C VAL A 136 5.45 -1.16 1.35
N LYS A 137 4.75 -2.19 1.85
CA LYS A 137 4.92 -3.57 1.36
C LYS A 137 4.58 -3.66 -0.13
N LEU A 138 3.45 -3.09 -0.52
CA LEU A 138 2.96 -3.12 -1.90
C LEU A 138 3.79 -2.27 -2.85
N LEU A 139 4.29 -1.10 -2.41
CA LEU A 139 5.13 -0.23 -3.25
C LEU A 139 6.36 -0.99 -3.75
N ALA A 140 7.03 -1.74 -2.86
CA ALA A 140 8.20 -2.52 -3.24
C ALA A 140 7.84 -3.65 -4.23
N THR A 141 6.70 -4.32 -4.04
CA THR A 141 6.23 -5.38 -4.94
C THR A 141 5.87 -4.83 -6.33
N VAL A 142 5.12 -3.73 -6.41
CA VAL A 142 4.80 -3.07 -7.69
C VAL A 142 6.08 -2.59 -8.39
N ALA A 143 7.04 -2.06 -7.63
CA ALA A 143 8.34 -1.67 -8.16
C ALA A 143 9.13 -2.87 -8.73
N ALA A 144 9.07 -4.05 -8.08
CA ALA A 144 9.66 -5.28 -8.60
C ALA A 144 9.03 -5.70 -9.93
N ASP A 145 7.69 -5.74 -9.99
CA ASP A 145 6.95 -6.20 -11.17
C ASP A 145 7.10 -5.26 -12.36
N THR A 146 7.16 -3.96 -12.11
CA THR A 146 7.45 -2.97 -13.16
C THR A 146 8.83 -3.18 -13.79
N ILE A 147 9.84 -3.56 -13.01
CA ILE A 147 11.18 -3.88 -13.53
C ILE A 147 11.16 -5.19 -14.31
N ARG A 148 10.51 -6.22 -13.77
CA ARG A 148 10.44 -7.55 -14.41
C ARG A 148 9.73 -7.54 -15.77
N ASN A 149 8.77 -6.64 -15.97
CA ASN A 149 7.98 -6.55 -17.21
C ASN A 149 8.56 -5.58 -18.26
N ASP A 150 9.84 -5.24 -18.14
CA ASP A 150 10.75 -4.59 -19.10
C ASP A 150 10.10 -3.74 -20.24
N SER A 151 9.50 -2.62 -19.86
CA SER A 151 9.32 -1.51 -20.80
C SER A 151 10.21 -0.36 -20.35
N LYS A 152 10.95 0.28 -21.28
CA LYS A 152 11.89 1.38 -20.98
C LYS A 152 11.28 2.55 -20.17
N GLY A 153 9.95 2.69 -20.16
CA GLY A 153 9.23 3.63 -19.30
C GLY A 153 8.97 3.13 -17.86
N ALA A 154 8.86 1.82 -17.64
CA ALA A 154 8.55 1.22 -16.35
C ALA A 154 9.71 1.34 -15.33
N LEU A 155 10.96 1.43 -15.79
CA LEU A 155 12.10 1.62 -14.90
C LEU A 155 12.07 2.98 -14.17
N ALA A 156 11.71 4.05 -14.87
CA ALA A 156 11.57 5.38 -14.27
C ALA A 156 10.41 5.41 -13.25
N SER A 157 9.28 4.78 -13.59
CA SER A 157 8.17 4.60 -12.66
C SER A 157 8.58 3.79 -11.44
N SER A 158 9.28 2.67 -11.61
CA SER A 158 9.77 1.84 -10.51
C SER A 158 10.69 2.62 -9.57
N HIS A 159 11.64 3.36 -10.11
CA HIS A 159 12.54 4.17 -9.27
C HIS A 159 11.79 5.27 -8.50
N SER A 160 10.78 5.88 -9.10
CA SER A 160 9.92 6.85 -8.40
C SER A 160 9.13 6.19 -7.25
N LEU A 161 8.64 4.96 -7.43
CA LEU A 161 7.96 4.19 -6.39
C LEU A 161 8.91 3.79 -5.27
N LEU A 162 10.15 3.41 -5.57
CA LEU A 162 11.16 3.10 -4.56
C LEU A 162 11.52 4.33 -3.73
N LYS A 163 11.71 5.50 -4.35
CA LYS A 163 11.93 6.76 -3.62
C LYS A 163 10.76 7.09 -2.69
N LEU A 164 9.54 6.96 -3.20
CA LEU A 164 8.32 7.15 -2.42
C LEU A 164 8.21 6.15 -1.28
N ASN A 165 8.63 4.89 -1.51
CA ASN A 165 8.68 3.87 -0.47
C ASN A 165 9.63 4.29 0.64
N VAL A 166 10.85 4.69 0.31
CA VAL A 166 11.85 5.16 1.28
C VAL A 166 11.34 6.35 2.10
N GLU A 167 10.70 7.33 1.45
CA GLU A 167 10.07 8.47 2.12
C GLU A 167 9.05 8.01 3.17
N LEU A 168 8.12 7.13 2.79
CA LEU A 168 7.08 6.61 3.67
C LEU A 168 7.60 5.63 4.73
N ASN A 169 8.63 4.86 4.40
CA ASN A 169 9.28 3.89 5.29
C ASN A 169 10.06 4.61 6.40
N SER A 170 10.65 5.77 6.11
CA SER A 170 11.38 6.59 7.09
C SER A 170 10.50 7.15 8.21
N THR A 171 9.19 7.17 8.02
CA THR A 171 8.23 7.61 9.04
C THR A 171 7.73 6.48 9.95
N MET A 172 8.19 5.24 9.74
CA MET A 172 7.76 4.07 10.52
C MET A 172 8.54 3.90 11.82
N VAL A 173 7.82 3.51 12.87
CA VAL A 173 8.42 3.11 14.15
C VAL A 173 8.61 1.58 14.23
N ASP A 174 7.87 0.80 13.43
CA ASP A 174 7.99 -0.66 13.39
C ASP A 174 9.31 -1.10 12.72
N LEU A 175 10.29 -1.43 13.56
CA LEU A 175 11.63 -1.89 13.15
C LEU A 175 11.59 -3.20 12.35
N ASN A 176 10.67 -4.11 12.67
CA ASN A 176 10.58 -5.41 11.99
C ASN A 176 10.05 -5.24 10.56
N LEU A 177 9.05 -4.37 10.41
CA LEU A 177 8.56 -4.02 9.10
C LEU A 177 9.60 -3.22 8.30
N LEU A 178 10.27 -2.26 8.93
CA LEU A 178 11.34 -1.46 8.32
C LEU A 178 12.44 -2.35 7.72
N ALA A 179 12.85 -3.39 8.46
CA ALA A 179 13.82 -4.38 7.99
C ALA A 179 13.28 -5.19 6.79
N THR A 180 12.04 -5.68 6.88
CA THR A 180 11.40 -6.47 5.81
C THR A 180 11.22 -5.68 4.51
N VAL A 181 10.86 -4.40 4.62
CA VAL A 181 10.72 -3.50 3.46
C VAL A 181 12.08 -3.16 2.88
N SER A 182 13.09 -2.91 3.71
CA SER A 182 14.47 -2.66 3.27
C SER A 182 15.01 -3.84 2.46
N HIS A 183 14.78 -5.08 2.92
CA HIS A 183 15.09 -6.29 2.16
C HIS A 183 14.49 -6.27 0.75
N ARG A 184 13.19 -5.97 0.66
CA ARG A 184 12.45 -5.94 -0.61
C ARG A 184 12.98 -4.86 -1.53
N ILE A 185 13.18 -3.64 -1.02
CA ILE A 185 13.75 -2.53 -1.79
C ILE A 185 15.14 -2.90 -2.34
N ALA A 186 15.98 -3.49 -1.50
CA ALA A 186 17.31 -3.92 -1.87
C ALA A 186 17.27 -4.98 -2.99
N SER A 187 16.37 -5.95 -2.90
CA SER A 187 16.10 -6.92 -3.98
C SER A 187 15.64 -6.26 -5.28
N VAL A 188 14.74 -5.27 -5.22
CA VAL A 188 14.28 -4.54 -6.41
C VAL A 188 15.44 -3.77 -7.06
N TYR A 189 16.28 -3.10 -6.27
CA TYR A 189 17.46 -2.42 -6.81
C TYR A 189 18.47 -3.39 -7.43
N ASN A 190 18.65 -4.57 -6.83
CA ASN A 190 19.47 -5.62 -7.40
C ASN A 190 18.94 -6.08 -8.78
N LEU A 191 17.62 -6.30 -8.89
CA LEU A 191 16.98 -6.60 -10.18
C LEU A 191 17.18 -5.48 -11.22
N ALA A 192 17.35 -4.24 -10.76
CA ALA A 192 17.65 -3.09 -11.60
C ALA A 192 19.15 -2.94 -11.96
N ASN A 193 20.03 -3.86 -11.51
CA ASN A 193 21.48 -3.74 -11.57
C ASN A 193 22.04 -2.49 -10.86
N LYS A 194 21.35 -2.02 -9.81
CA LYS A 194 21.71 -0.87 -8.98
C LYS A 194 22.30 -1.37 -7.65
N TYR A 195 23.51 -1.93 -7.74
CA TYR A 195 24.13 -2.69 -6.63
C TYR A 195 24.50 -1.80 -5.43
N GLU A 196 24.92 -0.56 -5.66
CA GLU A 196 25.23 0.40 -4.60
C GLU A 196 23.98 0.73 -3.78
N GLU A 197 22.87 1.07 -4.44
CA GLU A 197 21.61 1.31 -3.75
C GLU A 197 21.12 0.04 -3.04
N ALA A 198 21.19 -1.12 -3.71
CA ALA A 198 20.82 -2.39 -3.10
C ALA A 198 21.62 -2.67 -1.80
N TYR A 199 22.93 -2.45 -1.84
CA TYR A 199 23.82 -2.63 -0.68
C TYR A 199 23.44 -1.71 0.47
N SER A 200 23.14 -0.44 0.20
CA SER A 200 22.78 0.50 1.27
C SER A 200 21.54 0.09 2.06
N PHE A 201 20.50 -0.43 1.39
CA PHE A 201 19.28 -0.91 2.04
C PHE A 201 19.48 -2.24 2.77
N ALA A 202 20.30 -3.10 2.20
CA ALA A 202 20.71 -4.34 2.83
C ALA A 202 21.46 -4.03 4.15
N GLU A 203 22.38 -3.07 4.15
CA GLU A 203 23.16 -2.71 5.34
C GLU A 203 22.26 -2.12 6.43
N ALA A 204 21.31 -1.28 6.04
CA ALA A 204 20.28 -0.77 6.93
C ALA A 204 19.45 -1.91 7.56
N GLU A 205 19.05 -2.91 6.77
CA GLU A 205 18.36 -4.10 7.28
C GLU A 205 19.18 -4.84 8.34
N LEU A 206 20.46 -5.12 8.09
CA LEU A 206 21.34 -5.79 9.06
C LEU A 206 21.48 -5.00 10.35
N ARG A 207 21.66 -3.68 10.26
CA ARG A 207 21.79 -2.83 11.45
C ARG A 207 20.55 -2.87 12.32
N ILE A 208 19.36 -2.89 11.73
CA ILE A 208 18.10 -3.07 12.47
C ILE A 208 18.06 -4.49 13.06
N ARG A 209 18.35 -5.50 12.22
CA ARG A 209 18.45 -6.94 12.49
C ARG A 209 19.21 -7.27 13.78
N CYS A 210 20.44 -6.76 13.83
CA CYS A 210 21.42 -7.06 14.87
C CYS A 210 21.21 -6.28 16.16
N ASN A 211 20.52 -5.13 16.09
CA ASN A 211 20.22 -4.29 17.25
C ASN A 211 18.84 -4.57 17.85
N ASP A 212 18.07 -5.51 17.27
CA ASP A 212 16.80 -5.96 17.82
C ASP A 212 17.03 -6.65 19.17
N SER A 213 16.21 -6.32 20.16
CA SER A 213 16.25 -6.92 21.50
C SER A 213 15.72 -8.36 21.51
N ASN A 214 14.99 -8.78 20.47
CA ASN A 214 14.56 -10.17 20.25
C ASN A 214 14.75 -10.59 18.78
N PRO A 215 15.99 -10.77 18.34
CA PRO A 215 16.30 -10.98 16.92
C PRO A 215 15.76 -12.33 16.43
N ASN A 216 15.06 -12.32 15.30
CA ASN A 216 14.80 -13.56 14.56
C ASN A 216 16.09 -14.03 13.88
N PHE A 217 16.82 -14.90 14.57
CA PHE A 217 18.15 -15.37 14.16
C PHE A 217 18.19 -16.06 12.78
N GLU A 218 17.09 -16.68 12.33
CA GLU A 218 17.01 -17.30 10.99
C GLU A 218 17.01 -16.24 9.87
N ILE A 219 16.30 -15.14 10.09
CA ILE A 219 16.28 -14.02 9.14
C ILE A 219 17.60 -13.24 9.21
N VAL A 220 18.13 -13.01 10.41
CA VAL A 220 19.45 -12.35 10.60
C VAL A 220 20.56 -13.15 9.92
N ALA A 221 20.55 -14.49 9.98
CA ALA A 221 21.56 -15.33 9.34
C ALA A 221 21.42 -15.42 7.81
N SER A 222 20.19 -15.39 7.28
CA SER A 222 19.96 -15.41 5.83
C SER A 222 20.26 -14.07 5.15
N THR A 223 20.29 -12.97 5.91
CA THR A 223 20.59 -11.65 5.35
C THR A 223 22.03 -11.61 4.79
N PRO A 224 23.13 -11.92 5.53
CA PRO A 224 24.50 -11.98 5.00
C PRO A 224 24.70 -12.93 3.81
N GLU A 225 24.02 -14.07 3.78
CA GLU A 225 24.08 -15.00 2.63
C GLU A 225 23.43 -14.38 1.38
N TRP A 226 22.30 -13.70 1.56
CA TRP A 226 21.64 -12.95 0.50
C TRP A 226 22.49 -11.78 0.01
N PHE A 227 23.17 -11.07 0.90
CA PHE A 227 24.17 -10.06 0.56
C PHE A 227 25.31 -10.60 -0.29
N ALA A 228 25.86 -11.76 0.07
CA ALA A 228 26.91 -12.41 -0.72
C ALA A 228 26.42 -12.73 -2.15
N ARG A 229 25.12 -13.02 -2.33
CA ARG A 229 24.51 -13.25 -3.66
C ARG A 229 24.28 -11.97 -4.47
N LEU A 230 24.24 -10.79 -3.86
CA LEU A 230 24.19 -9.51 -4.59
C LEU A 230 25.47 -9.28 -5.42
N TYR A 231 26.58 -9.91 -5.03
CA TYR A 231 27.86 -9.85 -5.73
C TYR A 231 28.34 -11.24 -6.13
N PRO A 232 27.88 -11.80 -7.26
CA PRO A 232 28.35 -13.11 -7.71
C PRO A 232 29.79 -13.10 -8.25
N ASN A 233 30.42 -11.93 -8.48
CA ASN A 233 31.77 -11.84 -9.05
C ASN A 233 32.69 -10.90 -8.25
N GLU A 234 33.88 -11.42 -7.93
CA GLU A 234 34.94 -10.91 -7.05
C GLU A 234 35.59 -9.56 -7.41
N SER A 235 34.99 -8.71 -8.26
CA SER A 235 35.68 -7.49 -8.73
C SER A 235 35.43 -6.24 -7.88
N THR A 236 34.48 -6.25 -6.94
CA THR A 236 34.16 -5.09 -6.08
C THR A 236 34.56 -5.27 -4.62
N MET A 237 35.12 -6.42 -4.23
CA MET A 237 35.74 -6.61 -2.90
C MET A 237 37.09 -5.85 -2.73
N GLN A 238 37.46 -4.98 -3.67
CA GLN A 238 38.67 -4.16 -3.60
C GLN A 238 38.42 -2.68 -3.27
N ILE A 239 37.21 -2.31 -2.85
CA ILE A 239 36.98 -0.97 -2.27
C ILE A 239 36.43 -1.11 -0.85
N LEU A 240 37.30 -1.61 0.03
CA LEU A 240 37.38 -1.31 1.46
C LEU A 240 38.87 -1.14 1.81
#